data_AF-A0A353T198-F1
#
_entry.id   AF-A0A353T198-F1
#
_cell.length_a   1.000
_cell.length_b   1.000
_cell.length_c   1.000
_cell.angle_alpha   90.00
_cell.angle_beta   90.00
_cell.angle_gamma   90.00
#
_symmetry.space_group_name_H-M   'P 1'
#
loop_
_entity.id
_entity.type
_entity.pdbx_description
1 polymer ?
#
loop_
_entity_poly.entity_id
_entity_poly.type
_entity_poly.pdbx_seq_one_letter_code
_entity_poly.pdbx_strand_id
1 'polypeptide(L)'
;MYSFGRQGENKGKKSKDEGREMEKKRSSTMIKRQSIIGMPVIEGRTGKRLGMVRDVYTSGQNARLEGFYVTNGGWGKKFIGIPFMDATIGYDMILTEGEFPGNNRFPEDSGGLKDFLNKEVLREDGKQLGQISDILLDPLTGKVEALELSESIFGDLVSGRRILPWQPFEHPEGDMLVITLEQADSILPCDKGIKNIFFNKL
;
A
#
# COMPACT_ATOMS: atom_id res chain seq x y z
N MET A 1 47.85 38.30 -1.04
CA MET A 1 47.48 37.15 -1.89
C MET A 1 46.59 36.24 -1.05
N TYR A 2 45.41 35.91 -1.57
CA TYR A 2 44.26 35.27 -0.90
C TYR A 2 44.53 33.86 -0.35
N SER A 3 43.88 33.49 0.77
CA SER A 3 42.89 32.40 0.76
C SER A 3 41.99 32.46 2.02
N PHE A 4 40.69 32.66 1.81
CA PHE A 4 39.65 32.39 2.80
C PHE A 4 39.21 30.93 2.62
N GLY A 5 39.41 30.11 3.65
CA GLY A 5 38.96 28.72 3.66
C GLY A 5 37.43 28.65 3.68
N ARG A 6 36.85 28.01 2.66
CA ARG A 6 35.42 27.64 2.63
C ARG A 6 35.14 26.59 3.70
N GLN A 7 34.63 27.03 4.84
CA GLN A 7 34.10 26.14 5.88
C GLN A 7 32.62 26.44 6.11
N GLY A 8 31.82 26.33 5.04
CA GLY A 8 30.37 26.59 5.09
C GLY A 8 29.50 25.55 4.37
N GLU A 9 30.04 24.82 3.40
CA GLU A 9 29.19 23.99 2.51
C GLU A 9 28.87 22.59 3.05
N ASN A 10 29.62 22.08 4.04
CA ASN A 10 29.48 20.68 4.47
C ASN A 10 28.43 20.45 5.57
N LYS A 11 28.06 21.48 6.35
CA LYS A 11 27.03 21.37 7.42
C LYS A 11 25.60 21.43 6.88
N GLY A 12 25.38 22.11 5.75
CA GLY A 12 24.07 22.25 5.10
C GLY A 12 23.62 21.02 4.30
N LYS A 13 24.57 20.21 3.79
CA LYS A 13 24.27 18.93 3.12
C LYS A 13 23.91 17.86 4.14
N LYS A 14 24.74 17.69 5.18
CA LYS A 14 24.52 16.67 6.22
C LYS A 14 23.18 16.83 6.96
N SER A 15 22.76 18.05 7.27
CA SER A 15 21.44 18.31 7.90
C SER A 15 20.24 18.12 6.98
N LYS A 16 20.40 18.34 5.66
CA LYS A 16 19.37 18.03 4.65
C LYS A 16 19.27 16.54 4.37
N ASP A 17 20.40 15.84 4.38
CA ASP A 17 20.47 14.39 4.17
C ASP A 17 19.95 13.65 5.41
N GLU A 18 20.32 14.09 6.63
CA GLU A 18 19.75 13.59 7.90
C GLU A 18 18.26 13.96 8.03
N GLY A 19 17.84 15.14 7.57
CA GLY A 19 16.43 15.52 7.51
C GLY A 19 15.63 14.63 6.56
N ARG A 20 16.16 14.33 5.37
CA ARG A 20 15.58 13.38 4.40
C ARG A 20 15.62 11.94 4.88
N GLU A 21 16.62 11.55 5.67
CA GLU A 21 16.77 10.22 6.25
C GLU A 21 15.88 10.03 7.48
N MET A 22 15.65 11.09 8.27
CA MET A 22 14.66 11.14 9.35
C MET A 22 13.22 11.23 8.79
N GLU A 23 13.02 11.90 7.66
CA GLU A 23 11.75 11.93 6.92
C GLU A 23 11.49 10.57 6.23
N LYS A 24 12.53 9.88 5.72
CA LYS A 24 12.50 8.46 5.29
C LYS A 24 12.40 7.43 6.43
N LYS A 25 12.71 7.81 7.66
CA LYS A 25 12.49 6.97 8.86
C LYS A 25 11.12 7.20 9.47
N ARG A 26 10.51 8.37 9.21
CA ARG A 26 9.14 8.72 9.62
C ARG A 26 8.09 8.36 8.55
N SER A 27 8.45 8.34 7.26
CA SER A 27 7.72 7.73 6.14
C SER A 27 8.38 6.39 5.77
N SER A 28 7.75 5.23 5.77
CA SER A 28 6.34 4.89 5.84
C SER A 28 6.29 3.44 6.34
N THR A 29 5.56 3.19 7.43
CA THR A 29 5.12 1.80 7.64
C THR A 29 4.09 1.55 6.53
N MET A 30 4.41 0.68 5.57
CA MET A 30 3.48 0.29 4.53
C MET A 30 2.17 -0.18 5.16
N ILE A 31 1.04 0.26 4.61
CA ILE A 31 -0.28 -0.17 5.03
C ILE A 31 -0.82 -1.21 4.05
N LYS A 32 -1.45 -2.25 4.59
CA LYS A 32 -2.16 -3.24 3.78
C LYS A 32 -3.46 -2.66 3.24
N ARG A 33 -3.80 -2.94 1.98
CA ARG A 33 -5.13 -2.62 1.43
C ARG A 33 -6.23 -3.15 2.34
N GLN A 34 -6.11 -4.38 2.84
CA GLN A 34 -7.12 -4.96 3.71
C GLN A 34 -7.32 -4.20 5.04
N SER A 35 -6.30 -3.48 5.54
CA SER A 35 -6.43 -2.63 6.74
C SER A 35 -7.21 -1.33 6.46
N ILE A 36 -7.26 -0.90 5.21
CA ILE A 36 -8.01 0.29 4.78
C ILE A 36 -9.51 -0.04 4.63
N ILE A 37 -9.82 -1.26 4.21
CA ILE A 37 -11.20 -1.72 4.03
C ILE A 37 -11.94 -1.71 5.37
N GLY A 38 -13.13 -1.11 5.38
CA GLY A 38 -13.97 -0.97 6.57
C GLY A 38 -13.66 0.28 7.40
N MET A 39 -12.61 1.04 7.08
CA MET A 39 -12.37 2.32 7.76
C MET A 39 -13.52 3.30 7.48
N PRO A 40 -14.01 4.03 8.50
CA PRO A 40 -14.92 5.15 8.30
C PRO A 40 -14.22 6.28 7.56
N VAL A 41 -14.98 6.93 6.68
CA VAL A 41 -14.53 8.16 6.01
C VAL A 41 -15.24 9.35 6.63
N ILE A 42 -14.48 10.30 7.17
CA ILE A 42 -14.95 11.44 7.93
C ILE A 42 -14.58 12.74 7.20
N GLU A 43 -15.56 13.61 6.97
CA GLU A 43 -15.32 14.96 6.48
C GLU A 43 -14.64 15.80 7.59
N GLY A 44 -13.43 16.28 7.34
CA GLY A 44 -12.59 16.89 8.38
C GLY A 44 -13.16 18.18 8.97
N ARG A 45 -13.91 18.95 8.18
CA ARG A 45 -14.48 20.23 8.64
C ARG A 45 -15.70 20.06 9.55
N THR A 46 -16.55 19.07 9.28
CA THR A 46 -17.84 18.92 9.96
C THR A 46 -17.85 17.75 10.94
N GLY A 47 -16.87 16.83 10.85
CA GLY A 47 -16.89 15.56 11.56
C GLY A 47 -17.95 14.58 11.04
N LYS A 48 -18.65 14.91 9.95
CA LYS A 48 -19.69 14.06 9.39
C LYS A 48 -19.06 12.81 8.78
N ARG A 49 -19.59 11.64 9.16
CA ARG A 49 -19.25 10.39 8.50
C ARG A 49 -19.91 10.31 7.12
N LEU A 50 -19.09 10.18 6.09
CA LEU A 50 -19.52 10.02 4.70
C LEU A 50 -19.85 8.57 4.37
N GLY A 51 -19.21 7.60 5.04
CA GLY A 51 -19.48 6.17 4.84
C GLY A 51 -18.39 5.27 5.43
N MET A 52 -18.25 4.07 4.85
CA MET A 52 -17.14 3.13 5.05
C MET A 52 -16.42 2.84 3.75
N VAL A 53 -15.10 2.72 3.80
CA VAL A 53 -14.31 2.21 2.67
C VAL A 53 -14.75 0.78 2.36
N ARG A 54 -15.25 0.58 1.14
CA ARG A 54 -15.51 -0.75 0.59
C ARG A 54 -14.26 -1.32 -0.04
N ASP A 55 -13.53 -0.50 -0.78
CA ASP A 55 -12.34 -0.87 -1.52
C ASP A 55 -11.59 0.39 -1.96
N VAL A 56 -10.46 0.21 -2.64
CA VAL A 56 -9.62 1.25 -3.21
C VAL A 56 -9.56 1.10 -4.74
N TYR A 57 -9.23 2.17 -5.47
CA TYR A 57 -9.05 2.12 -6.93
C TYR A 57 -7.78 2.79 -7.39
N THR A 58 -7.33 2.35 -8.56
CA THR A 58 -6.15 2.81 -9.30
C THR A 58 -6.57 3.09 -10.74
N SER A 59 -5.90 4.01 -11.45
CA SER A 59 -6.04 4.06 -12.92
C SER A 59 -4.85 3.43 -13.63
N GLY A 60 -5.21 2.63 -14.64
CA GLY A 60 -4.28 2.11 -15.62
C GLY A 60 -3.15 1.29 -14.99
N GLN A 61 -1.99 1.33 -15.65
CA GLN A 61 -0.80 0.56 -15.26
C GLN A 61 0.01 1.23 -14.16
N ASN A 62 -0.40 2.42 -13.70
CA ASN A 62 0.33 3.14 -12.66
C ASN A 62 -0.01 2.50 -11.33
N ALA A 63 1.01 1.91 -10.70
CA ALA A 63 0.95 1.28 -9.39
C ALA A 63 0.78 2.31 -8.26
N ARG A 64 -0.32 3.07 -8.32
CA ARG A 64 -0.63 4.16 -7.42
C ARG A 64 -2.14 4.27 -7.21
N LEU A 65 -2.49 4.50 -5.96
CA LEU A 65 -3.85 4.74 -5.52
C LEU A 65 -4.37 6.06 -6.05
N GLU A 66 -5.55 6.01 -6.65
CA GLU A 66 -6.30 7.19 -7.07
C GLU A 66 -7.39 7.57 -6.10
N GLY A 67 -7.92 6.62 -5.33
CA GLY A 67 -8.90 6.93 -4.31
C GLY A 67 -9.56 5.72 -3.69
N PHE A 68 -10.66 6.00 -2.99
CA PHE A 68 -11.43 5.05 -2.18
C PHE A 68 -12.85 4.95 -2.71
N TYR A 69 -13.35 3.72 -2.81
CA TYR A 69 -14.78 3.45 -2.95
C TYR A 69 -15.42 3.46 -1.57
N VAL A 70 -16.30 4.43 -1.31
CA VAL A 70 -16.96 4.61 -0.02
C VAL A 70 -18.43 4.28 -0.14
N THR A 71 -18.96 3.50 0.80
CA THR A 71 -20.39 3.14 0.88
C THR A 71 -21.04 3.83 2.07
N ASN A 72 -22.23 4.42 1.87
CA ASN A 72 -23.04 4.95 2.95
C ASN A 72 -24.28 4.06 3.14
N GLY A 73 -24.52 3.58 4.36
CA GLY A 73 -25.47 2.52 4.66
C GLY A 73 -26.90 2.80 4.17
N GLY A 74 -27.47 1.83 3.44
CA GLY A 74 -28.84 1.82 2.94
C GLY A 74 -29.05 0.71 1.91
N TRP A 75 -30.31 0.38 1.61
CA TRP A 75 -30.68 -0.49 0.48
C TRP A 75 -30.47 0.28 -0.84
N GLY A 76 -29.22 0.39 -1.27
CA GLY A 76 -28.84 1.04 -2.51
C GLY A 76 -27.33 1.03 -2.74
N LYS A 77 -26.91 0.87 -4.00
CA LYS A 77 -25.51 0.93 -4.45
C LYS A 77 -24.98 2.37 -4.54
N LYS A 78 -25.22 3.21 -3.53
CA LYS A 78 -24.66 4.57 -3.51
C LYS A 78 -23.23 4.49 -3.03
N PHE A 79 -22.30 4.41 -3.97
CA PHE A 79 -20.89 4.60 -3.67
C PHE A 79 -20.50 6.05 -3.95
N ILE A 80 -19.57 6.55 -3.16
CA ILE A 80 -18.92 7.84 -3.33
C ILE A 80 -17.45 7.52 -3.60
N GLY A 81 -16.91 8.04 -4.70
CA GLY A 81 -15.48 8.05 -4.94
C GLY A 81 -14.84 9.19 -4.16
N ILE A 82 -13.85 8.88 -3.32
CA ILE A 82 -13.05 9.86 -2.61
C ILE A 82 -11.64 9.82 -3.21
N PRO A 83 -11.18 10.87 -3.93
CA PRO A 83 -9.83 10.94 -4.46
C PRO A 83 -8.78 10.85 -3.35
N PHE A 84 -7.69 10.14 -3.62
CA PHE A 84 -6.58 10.01 -2.69
C PHE A 84 -5.96 11.36 -2.33
N MET A 85 -5.89 12.29 -3.29
CA MET A 85 -5.36 13.65 -3.07
C MET A 85 -6.16 14.46 -2.05
N ASP A 86 -7.44 14.13 -1.87
CA ASP A 86 -8.35 14.83 -0.95
C ASP A 86 -8.51 14.06 0.38
N ALA A 87 -7.66 13.07 0.64
CA ALA A 87 -7.82 12.14 1.74
C ALA A 87 -6.49 11.85 2.46
N THR A 88 -6.56 11.72 3.79
CA THR A 88 -5.46 11.29 4.65
C THR A 88 -5.85 9.99 5.33
N ILE A 89 -5.01 8.95 5.16
CA ILE A 89 -5.18 7.66 5.85
C ILE A 89 -4.67 7.81 7.28
N GLY A 90 -5.59 7.82 8.25
CA GLY A 90 -5.28 7.75 9.67
C GLY A 90 -5.07 6.31 10.16
N TYR A 91 -5.00 6.15 11.48
CA TYR A 91 -4.85 4.82 12.08
C TYR A 91 -6.13 3.98 12.00
N ASP A 92 -7.28 4.60 12.21
CA ASP A 92 -8.60 3.96 12.32
C ASP A 92 -9.68 4.59 11.43
N MET A 93 -9.39 5.74 10.81
CA MET A 93 -10.30 6.43 9.89
C MET A 93 -9.57 7.07 8.70
N ILE A 94 -10.30 7.36 7.63
CA ILE A 94 -9.85 8.25 6.55
C ILE A 94 -10.46 9.63 6.78
N LEU A 95 -9.61 10.64 6.90
CA LEU A 95 -10.03 12.03 6.95
C LEU A 95 -10.05 12.58 5.52
N THR A 96 -11.07 13.36 5.18
CA THR A 96 -11.14 13.98 3.85
C THR A 96 -11.43 15.47 3.91
N GLU A 97 -10.84 16.22 2.99
CA GLU A 97 -10.99 17.65 2.84
C GLU A 97 -11.49 17.94 1.42
N GLY A 98 -12.70 18.49 1.28
CA GLY A 98 -13.28 18.77 -0.02
C GLY A 98 -14.80 18.65 -0.04
N GLU A 99 -15.41 19.08 -1.13
CA GLU A 99 -16.84 18.91 -1.39
C GLU A 99 -17.05 17.69 -2.30
N PHE A 100 -17.63 16.63 -1.75
CA PHE A 100 -17.93 15.41 -2.51
C PHE A 100 -19.41 15.41 -2.89
N PRO A 101 -19.77 15.66 -4.16
CA PRO A 101 -21.15 15.55 -4.58
C PRO A 101 -21.57 14.09 -4.41
N GLY A 102 -22.71 13.86 -3.73
CA GLY A 102 -23.24 12.52 -3.42
C GLY A 102 -23.64 11.68 -4.65
N ASN A 103 -23.30 12.13 -5.85
CA ASN A 103 -23.76 11.67 -7.14
C ASN A 103 -22.60 11.50 -8.14
N ASN A 104 -21.33 11.62 -7.71
CA ASN A 104 -20.21 11.63 -8.66
C ASN A 104 -20.17 10.32 -9.45
N ARG A 105 -20.04 10.47 -10.77
CA ARG A 105 -19.84 9.34 -11.69
C ARG A 105 -18.63 8.54 -11.20
N PHE A 106 -18.85 7.25 -11.06
CA PHE A 106 -17.86 6.28 -10.68
C PHE A 106 -16.68 6.35 -11.65
N PRO A 107 -15.42 6.43 -11.15
CA PRO A 107 -14.30 6.00 -11.97
C PRO A 107 -14.51 4.51 -12.26
N GLU A 108 -14.51 4.15 -13.56
CA GLU A 108 -14.51 2.75 -13.96
C GLU A 108 -13.35 2.04 -13.28
N ASP A 109 -13.64 0.94 -12.57
CA ASP A 109 -12.62 0.09 -11.99
C ASP A 109 -11.90 -0.58 -13.16
N SER A 110 -10.72 -0.05 -13.50
CA SER A 110 -9.92 -0.57 -14.61
C SER A 110 -9.20 -1.89 -14.27
N GLY A 111 -9.55 -2.56 -13.16
CA GLY A 111 -9.04 -3.89 -12.78
C GLY A 111 -7.63 -3.89 -12.18
N GLY A 112 -6.83 -2.85 -12.45
CA GLY A 112 -5.37 -2.87 -12.34
C GLY A 112 -4.76 -3.57 -11.12
N LEU A 113 -5.19 -3.24 -9.89
CA LEU A 113 -4.56 -3.78 -8.68
C LEU A 113 -5.28 -5.00 -8.10
N LYS A 114 -6.61 -5.07 -8.24
CA LYS A 114 -7.39 -6.19 -7.70
C LYS A 114 -7.15 -7.47 -8.47
N ASP A 115 -6.76 -7.35 -9.74
CA ASP A 115 -6.42 -8.48 -10.59
C ASP A 115 -5.20 -9.27 -10.08
N PHE A 116 -4.36 -8.66 -9.25
CA PHE A 116 -3.26 -9.36 -8.58
C PHE A 116 -3.71 -10.20 -7.39
N LEU A 117 -4.82 -9.84 -6.73
CA LEU A 117 -5.25 -10.54 -5.51
C LEU A 117 -5.66 -11.99 -5.83
N ASN A 118 -5.26 -12.91 -4.96
CA ASN A 118 -5.51 -14.35 -5.06
C ASN A 118 -4.82 -15.06 -6.23
N LYS A 119 -3.93 -14.38 -6.97
CA LYS A 119 -3.13 -15.04 -8.03
C LYS A 119 -1.99 -15.85 -7.42
N GLU A 120 -1.73 -17.01 -8.00
CA GLU A 120 -0.58 -17.83 -7.67
C GLU A 120 0.69 -17.21 -8.26
N VAL A 121 1.74 -17.12 -7.47
CA VAL A 121 3.03 -16.61 -7.92
C VAL A 121 3.92 -17.80 -8.26
N LEU A 122 4.31 -17.87 -9.54
CA LEU A 122 5.25 -18.86 -10.03
C LEU A 122 6.54 -18.17 -10.42
N ARG A 123 7.66 -18.79 -10.11
CA ARG A 123 8.95 -18.41 -10.69
C ARG A 123 9.06 -19.00 -12.10
N GLU A 124 9.82 -18.36 -12.98
CA GLU A 124 10.02 -18.77 -14.37
C GLU A 124 10.53 -20.21 -14.57
N ASP A 125 11.14 -20.82 -13.54
CA ASP A 125 11.56 -22.23 -13.54
C ASP A 125 10.47 -23.21 -13.06
N GLY A 126 9.24 -22.73 -12.87
CA GLY A 126 8.08 -23.53 -12.45
C GLY A 126 7.92 -23.67 -10.93
N LYS A 127 8.81 -23.09 -10.11
CA LYS A 127 8.64 -23.13 -8.65
C LYS A 127 7.47 -22.25 -8.20
N GLN A 128 6.49 -22.84 -7.53
CA GLN A 128 5.41 -22.10 -6.87
C GLN A 128 5.94 -21.40 -5.60
N LEU A 129 5.61 -20.12 -5.47
CA LEU A 129 6.04 -19.24 -4.36
C LEU A 129 4.88 -18.84 -3.44
N GLY A 130 3.67 -19.33 -3.71
CA GLY A 130 2.46 -19.05 -2.93
C GLY A 130 1.54 -18.07 -3.62
N GLN A 131 0.56 -17.54 -2.89
CA GLN A 131 -0.53 -16.74 -3.41
C GLN A 131 -0.44 -15.28 -2.95
N ILE A 132 -0.77 -14.33 -3.82
CA ILE A 132 -0.89 -12.91 -3.43
C ILE A 132 -2.11 -12.74 -2.52
N SER A 133 -1.83 -12.39 -1.27
CA SER A 133 -2.81 -12.29 -0.20
C SER A 133 -3.23 -10.84 0.12
N ASP A 134 -2.38 -9.86 -0.18
CA ASP A 134 -2.68 -8.45 0.02
C ASP A 134 -1.75 -7.55 -0.81
N ILE A 135 -2.07 -6.26 -0.86
CA ILE A 135 -1.26 -5.23 -1.50
C ILE A 135 -0.82 -4.22 -0.46
N LEU A 136 0.47 -3.87 -0.48
CA LEU A 136 1.08 -2.92 0.45
C LEU A 136 1.23 -1.56 -0.23
N LEU A 137 0.72 -0.54 0.43
CA LEU A 137 0.69 0.84 -0.05
C LEU A 137 1.52 1.72 0.87
N ASP A 138 2.19 2.72 0.30
CA ASP A 138 2.65 3.87 1.05
C ASP A 138 1.43 4.76 1.37
N PRO A 139 1.07 4.95 2.65
CA PRO A 139 -0.15 5.67 3.04
C PRO A 139 -0.10 7.17 2.75
N LEU A 140 1.10 7.74 2.56
CA LEU A 140 1.31 9.17 2.29
C LEU A 140 1.26 9.45 0.79
N THR A 141 1.86 8.58 -0.01
CA THR A 141 1.96 8.81 -1.47
C THR A 141 0.91 8.06 -2.27
N GLY A 142 0.30 7.01 -1.70
CA GLY A 142 -0.61 6.10 -2.38
C GLY A 142 0.11 5.11 -3.29
N LYS A 143 1.44 5.13 -3.36
CA LYS A 143 2.22 4.23 -4.21
C LYS A 143 2.09 2.78 -3.72
N VAL A 144 1.97 1.85 -4.64
CA VAL A 144 2.09 0.42 -4.35
C VAL A 144 3.56 0.10 -4.16
N GLU A 145 3.90 -0.38 -2.97
CA GLU A 145 5.29 -0.68 -2.59
C GLU A 145 5.59 -2.17 -2.67
N ALA A 146 4.60 -3.04 -2.44
CA ALA A 146 4.79 -4.49 -2.49
C ALA A 146 3.49 -5.29 -2.57
N LEU A 147 3.63 -6.59 -2.85
CA LEU A 147 2.61 -7.62 -2.71
C LEU A 147 2.93 -8.50 -1.49
N GLU A 148 1.92 -8.86 -0.72
CA GLU A 148 2.06 -9.84 0.37
C GLU A 148 1.79 -11.25 -0.16
N LEU A 149 2.74 -12.16 -0.01
CA LEU A 149 2.61 -13.56 -0.38
C LEU A 149 2.27 -14.45 0.82
N SER A 150 1.28 -15.31 0.65
CA SER A 150 0.87 -16.38 1.55
C SER A 150 1.31 -17.72 0.97
N GLU A 151 2.09 -18.51 1.70
CA GLU A 151 2.42 -19.89 1.27
C GLU A 151 1.34 -20.87 1.70
N SER A 152 0.79 -20.68 2.90
CA SER A 152 -0.34 -21.45 3.42
C SER A 152 -0.91 -20.79 4.66
N ILE A 153 -2.21 -20.95 4.91
CA ILE A 153 -2.89 -20.32 6.07
C ILE A 153 -2.19 -20.67 7.40
N PHE A 154 -1.84 -21.94 7.61
CA PHE A 154 -1.19 -22.38 8.85
C PHE A 154 0.30 -22.07 8.90
N GLY A 155 1.01 -22.21 7.77
CA GLY A 155 2.44 -21.91 7.67
C GLY A 155 2.72 -20.42 7.89
N ASP A 156 1.88 -19.56 7.33
CA ASP A 156 1.96 -18.10 7.45
C ASP A 156 1.88 -17.64 8.90
N LEU A 157 1.06 -18.28 9.72
CA LEU A 157 0.93 -17.92 11.14
C LEU A 157 2.23 -18.17 11.91
N VAL A 158 2.90 -19.26 11.56
CA VAL A 158 4.11 -19.74 12.23
C VAL A 158 5.35 -18.99 11.74
N SER A 159 5.51 -18.91 10.42
CA SER A 159 6.72 -18.40 9.75
C SER A 159 6.60 -16.94 9.31
N GLY A 160 5.40 -16.36 9.38
CA GLY A 160 5.10 -15.08 8.77
C GLY A 160 4.80 -15.22 7.27
N ARG A 161 4.21 -14.16 6.71
CA ARG A 161 4.05 -14.00 5.26
C ARG A 161 5.32 -13.46 4.63
N ARG A 162 5.38 -13.40 3.31
CA ARG A 162 6.51 -12.81 2.58
C ARG A 162 6.09 -11.57 1.81
N ILE A 163 7.04 -10.71 1.52
CA ILE A 163 6.84 -9.46 0.81
C ILE A 163 7.58 -9.54 -0.51
N LEU A 164 6.85 -9.47 -1.62
CA LEU A 164 7.40 -9.30 -2.96
C LEU A 164 7.39 -7.79 -3.29
N PRO A 165 8.55 -7.11 -3.32
CA PRO A 165 8.61 -5.69 -3.67
C PRO A 165 7.93 -5.42 -5.01
N TRP A 166 7.21 -4.31 -5.09
CA TRP A 166 6.50 -3.95 -6.31
C TRP A 166 7.50 -3.62 -7.41
N GLN A 167 7.31 -4.25 -8.56
CA GLN A 167 8.03 -3.99 -9.79
C GLN A 167 7.02 -3.97 -10.95
N PRO A 168 7.36 -3.44 -12.12
CA PRO A 168 6.53 -3.61 -13.31
C PRO A 168 6.40 -5.10 -13.62
N PHE A 169 5.29 -5.69 -13.22
CA PHE A 169 4.94 -7.06 -13.55
C PHE A 169 4.18 -7.07 -14.88
N GLU A 170 4.35 -8.14 -15.65
CA GLU A 170 3.36 -8.45 -16.67
C GLU A 170 2.00 -8.65 -15.98
N HIS A 171 0.92 -8.22 -16.63
CA HIS A 171 -0.40 -8.42 -16.05
C HIS A 171 -0.62 -9.93 -15.86
N PRO A 172 -1.15 -10.37 -14.70
CA PRO A 172 -1.38 -11.79 -14.48
C PRO A 172 -2.21 -12.39 -15.62
N GLU A 173 -1.70 -13.46 -16.24
CA GLU A 173 -2.44 -14.21 -17.24
C GLU A 173 -3.26 -15.28 -16.53
N GLY A 174 -4.58 -15.23 -16.69
CA GLY A 174 -5.47 -16.15 -15.97
C GLY A 174 -5.31 -16.00 -14.46
N ASP A 175 -4.95 -17.08 -13.75
CA ASP A 175 -4.84 -17.13 -12.28
C ASP A 175 -3.41 -17.09 -11.75
N MET A 176 -2.43 -16.75 -12.60
CA MET A 176 -1.02 -16.83 -12.26
C MET A 176 -0.28 -15.53 -12.56
N LEU A 177 0.66 -15.19 -11.68
CA LEU A 177 1.71 -14.21 -11.92
C LEU A 177 3.04 -14.97 -12.03
N VAL A 178 3.67 -14.91 -13.20
CA VAL A 178 5.01 -15.47 -13.42
C VAL A 178 6.04 -14.37 -13.16
N ILE A 179 7.06 -14.67 -12.34
CA ILE A 179 8.16 -13.75 -12.01
C ILE A 179 9.51 -14.37 -12.34
N THR A 180 10.52 -13.54 -12.64
CA THR A 180 11.87 -14.04 -12.92
C THR A 180 12.59 -14.51 -11.66
N LEU A 181 13.72 -15.20 -11.83
CA LEU A 181 14.63 -15.54 -10.73
C LEU A 181 15.07 -14.31 -9.93
N GLU A 182 15.41 -13.20 -10.61
CA GLU A 182 15.84 -11.95 -9.97
C GLU A 182 14.73 -11.35 -9.09
N GLN A 183 13.49 -11.39 -9.56
CA GLN A 183 12.34 -10.90 -8.78
C GLN A 183 12.09 -11.79 -7.56
N ALA A 184 12.22 -13.11 -7.72
CA ALA A 184 12.06 -14.06 -6.63
C ALA A 184 13.15 -13.88 -5.54
N ASP A 185 14.38 -13.54 -5.93
CA ASP A 185 15.48 -13.28 -4.99
C ASP A 185 15.28 -11.99 -4.17
N SER A 186 14.41 -11.09 -4.63
CA SER A 186 14.04 -9.86 -3.89
C SER A 186 12.98 -10.08 -2.80
N ILE A 187 12.40 -11.28 -2.70
CA ILE A 187 11.35 -11.58 -1.74
C ILE A 187 11.90 -11.55 -0.31
N LEU A 188 11.27 -10.73 0.53
CA LEU A 188 11.65 -10.55 1.93
C LEU A 188 10.71 -11.31 2.87
N PRO A 189 11.19 -11.84 4.01
CA PRO A 189 10.30 -12.30 5.07
C PRO A 189 9.54 -11.12 5.70
N CYS A 190 8.28 -11.34 6.08
CA CYS A 190 7.54 -10.40 6.93
C CYS A 190 7.72 -10.84 8.38
N ASP A 191 8.50 -10.09 9.15
CA ASP A 191 8.95 -10.43 10.51
C ASP A 191 7.86 -10.42 11.60
N LYS A 192 6.57 -10.48 11.22
CA LYS A 192 5.41 -10.44 12.12
C LYS A 192 4.86 -11.83 12.51
N GLY A 193 5.55 -12.92 12.16
CA GLY A 193 5.12 -14.28 12.54
C GLY A 193 5.09 -14.50 14.06
N ILE A 194 4.23 -15.41 14.54
CA ILE A 194 4.07 -15.70 15.97
C ILE A 194 5.41 -16.04 16.63
N LYS A 195 6.28 -16.80 15.95
CA LYS A 195 7.62 -17.13 16.46
C LYS A 195 8.41 -15.88 16.85
N ASN A 196 8.39 -14.84 16.03
CA ASN A 196 9.17 -13.63 16.30
C ASN A 196 8.63 -12.81 17.49
N ILE A 197 7.33 -12.90 17.77
CA ILE A 197 6.68 -12.22 18.91
C ILE A 197 7.02 -12.93 20.24
N PHE A 198 7.06 -14.26 20.23
CA PHE A 198 7.37 -15.06 21.42
C PHE A 198 8.87 -15.13 21.73
N PHE A 199 9.74 -15.20 20.72
CA PHE A 199 11.18 -15.30 20.93
C PHE A 199 11.88 -13.94 21.24
N ASN A 200 11.31 -12.79 20.86
CA ASN A 200 11.84 -11.48 21.28
C ASN A 200 11.42 -11.04 22.70
N LYS A 201 10.66 -11.87 23.43
CA LYS A 201 10.24 -11.60 24.82
C LYS A 201 10.90 -12.52 25.87
N LEU A 202 11.93 -13.27 25.48
CA LEU A 202 12.78 -14.09 26.34
C LEU A 202 14.23 -13.62 26.23
#